data_AF-A0A1H9LW43-F1
#
_entry.id   AF-A0A1H9LW43-F1
#
_cell.length_a   1.000
_cell.length_b   1.000
_cell.length_c   1.000
_cell.angle_alpha   90.00
_cell.angle_beta   90.00
_cell.angle_gamma   90.00
#
_symmetry.space_group_name_H-M   'P 1'
#
loop_
_entity.id
_entity.type
_entity.pdbx_description
1 polymer ?
#
loop_
_entity_poly.entity_id
_entity_poly.type
_entity_poly.pdbx_seq_one_letter_code
_entity_poly.pdbx_strand_id
1 'polypeptide(L)' 'MIQDFGISYRSAAENIAKGQRTPYQVVQAWMNSSGHRQNILNGNYTHIGVGYDPDGYYWTQMFMSK' A
#
# COMPACT_ATOMS: atom_id res chain seq x y z
N MET A 1 0.60 -6.50 13.07
CA MET A 1 0.97 -6.80 11.67
C MET A 1 2.45 -6.52 11.40
N ILE A 2 2.93 -5.28 11.26
CA ILE A 2 4.37 -5.00 10.98
C ILE A 2 5.28 -5.36 12.17
N GLN A 3 4.87 -5.00 13.40
CA GLN A 3 5.65 -5.29 14.61
C GLN A 3 5.78 -6.79 14.91
N ASP A 4 4.79 -7.60 14.50
CA ASP A 4 4.78 -9.05 14.71
C ASP A 4 5.93 -9.74 13.97
N PHE A 5 6.48 -9.08 12.93
CA PHE A 5 7.65 -9.52 12.19
C PHE A 5 8.98 -8.92 12.72
N GLY A 6 8.97 -8.28 13.88
CA GLY A 6 10.15 -7.66 14.48
C GLY A 6 10.61 -6.36 13.79
N ILE A 7 9.75 -5.76 12.96
CA ILE A 7 10.06 -4.53 12.23
C ILE A 7 9.62 -3.31 13.06
N SER A 8 10.58 -2.50 13.47
CA SER A 8 10.33 -1.20 14.11
C SER A 8 10.14 -0.09 13.07
N TYR A 9 9.17 0.79 13.31
CA TYR A 9 8.82 1.91 12.44
C TYR A 9 8.26 3.09 13.26
N ARG A 10 8.32 4.31 12.72
CA ARG A 10 7.75 5.53 13.33
C ARG A 10 6.33 5.82 12.85
N SER A 11 6.08 5.64 11.57
CA SER A 11 4.75 5.77 10.96
C SER A 11 4.55 4.72 9.88
N ALA A 12 3.28 4.37 9.63
CA ALA A 12 2.89 3.44 8.58
C ALA A 12 1.52 3.82 8.00
N ALA A 13 1.26 3.41 6.75
CA ALA A 13 -0.04 3.54 6.11
C ALA A 13 -0.28 2.47 5.05
N GLU A 14 -1.55 2.08 4.85
CA GLU A 14 -1.97 1.04 3.93
C GLU A 14 -2.85 1.59 2.81
N ASN A 15 -2.62 1.11 1.59
CA ASN A 15 -3.64 1.07 0.57
C ASN A 15 -4.04 -0.39 0.32
N ILE A 16 -5.35 -0.66 0.30
CA ILE A 16 -5.90 -1.98 -0.02
C ILE A 16 -6.94 -1.84 -1.12
N ALA A 17 -6.99 -2.81 -2.03
CA ALA A 17 -7.98 -2.85 -3.10
C ALA A 17 -8.30 -4.28 -3.50
N LYS A 18 -9.46 -4.45 -4.16
CA LYS A 18 -9.93 -5.75 -4.69
C LYS A 18 -10.53 -5.55 -6.08
N GLY A 19 -10.20 -6.47 -6.98
CA GLY A 19 -10.91 -6.63 -8.27
C GLY A 19 -10.22 -5.97 -9.48
N GLN A 20 -9.22 -5.11 -9.26
CA GLN A 20 -8.38 -4.60 -10.34
C GLN A 20 -7.52 -5.74 -10.89
N ARG A 21 -7.46 -5.87 -12.21
CA ARG A 21 -6.81 -7.01 -12.87
C ARG A 21 -5.34 -6.77 -13.19
N THR A 22 -4.89 -5.53 -13.11
CA THR A 22 -3.52 -5.16 -13.44
C THR A 22 -2.94 -4.18 -12.42
N PRO A 23 -1.61 -4.14 -12.27
CA PRO A 23 -0.93 -3.14 -11.44
C PRO A 23 -1.28 -1.70 -11.86
N TYR A 24 -1.41 -1.46 -13.17
CA TYR A 24 -1.80 -0.15 -13.68
C TYR A 24 -3.18 0.27 -13.18
N GLN A 25 -4.17 -0.63 -13.27
CA GLN A 25 -5.53 -0.36 -12.82
C GLN A 25 -5.61 -0.06 -11.32
N VAL A 26 -4.89 -0.82 -10.49
CA VAL A 26 -4.93 -0.60 -9.04
C VAL A 26 -4.22 0.69 -8.62
N VAL A 27 -3.06 0.99 -9.21
CA VAL A 27 -2.35 2.25 -8.93
C VAL A 27 -3.17 3.44 -9.39
N GLN A 28 -3.80 3.38 -10.57
CA GLN A 28 -4.70 4.43 -11.04
C GLN A 28 -5.91 4.61 -10.11
N ALA A 29 -6.51 3.52 -9.62
CA ALA A 29 -7.63 3.58 -8.67
C ALA A 29 -7.22 4.24 -7.35
N TRP A 30 -6.06 3.88 -6.78
CA TRP A 30 -5.52 4.52 -5.59
C TRP A 30 -5.19 6.00 -5.83
N MET A 31 -4.58 6.36 -6.96
CA MET A 31 -4.29 7.76 -7.30
C MET A 31 -5.54 8.62 -7.45
N ASN A 32 -6.66 8.04 -7.86
CA ASN A 32 -7.95 8.74 -7.97
C ASN A 32 -8.69 8.87 -6.62
N SER A 33 -8.22 8.22 -5.56
CA SER A 33 -8.78 8.32 -4.22
C SER A 33 -7.92 9.23 -3.35
N SER A 34 -8.50 10.25 -2.75
CA SER A 34 -7.74 11.25 -1.97
C SER A 34 -6.90 10.63 -0.85
N GLY A 35 -7.49 9.74 -0.03
CA GLY A 35 -6.78 9.06 1.06
C GLY A 35 -5.65 8.17 0.57
N HIS A 36 -5.91 7.31 -0.42
CA HIS A 36 -4.88 6.41 -0.93
C HIS A 36 -3.74 7.15 -1.64
N ARG A 37 -4.07 8.20 -2.40
CA ARG A 37 -3.09 9.09 -3.04
C ARG A 37 -2.23 9.82 -2.03
N GLN A 38 -2.79 10.25 -0.89
CA GLN A 38 -2.00 10.88 0.18
C GLN A 38 -0.93 9.92 0.71
N ASN A 39 -1.24 8.63 0.84
CA ASN A 39 -0.24 7.62 1.24
C ASN A 39 0.88 7.49 0.19
N ILE A 40 0.53 7.40 -1.11
CA ILE A 40 1.49 7.25 -2.21
C ILE A 40 2.43 8.47 -2.33
N LEU A 41 1.90 9.67 -2.16
CA LEU A 41 2.65 10.92 -2.36
C LEU A 41 3.35 11.43 -1.09
N ASN A 42 3.21 10.74 0.05
CA ASN A 42 3.85 11.15 1.28
C ASN A 42 5.36 10.83 1.27
N GLY A 43 6.17 11.86 1.04
CA GLY A 43 7.63 11.76 1.01
C GLY A 43 8.30 11.44 2.34
N ASN A 44 7.56 11.35 3.46
CA ASN A 44 8.12 10.92 4.75
C ASN A 44 8.28 9.41 4.87
N TYR A 45 7.60 8.62 4.02
CA TYR A 45 7.79 7.18 3.99
C TYR A 45 9.10 6.84 3.31
N THR A 46 9.83 5.88 3.89
CA THR A 46 11.15 5.46 3.41
C THR A 46 11.17 4.05 2.86
N HIS A 47 10.11 3.27 3.12
CA HIS A 47 9.99 1.90 2.66
C HIS A 47 8.57 1.62 2.15
N ILE A 48 8.48 0.68 1.22
CA ILE A 48 7.24 0.18 0.64
C ILE A 48 7.31 -1.35 0.48
N GLY A 49 6.23 -2.03 0.83
CA GLY A 49 5.95 -3.42 0.46
C GLY A 49 4.69 -3.50 -0.40
N VAL A 50 4.68 -4.35 -1.41
CA VAL A 50 3.52 -4.55 -2.30
C VAL A 50 3.18 -6.04 -2.35
N GLY A 51 1.92 -6.37 -2.14
CA GLY A 51 1.37 -7.72 -2.21
C GLY A 51 0.25 -7.81 -3.23
N TYR A 52 0.19 -8.94 -3.95
CA TYR A 52 -0.90 -9.29 -4.85
C TYR A 52 -1.28 -10.74 -4.62
N ASP A 53 -2.57 -10.97 -4.35
CA ASP A 53 -3.16 -12.30 -4.32
C ASP A 53 -4.05 -12.49 -5.56
N PRO A 54 -3.71 -13.42 -6.47
CA PRO A 54 -4.51 -13.68 -7.66
C PRO A 54 -5.87 -14.30 -7.33
N ASP A 55 -6.02 -14.96 -6.17
CA ASP A 55 -7.31 -15.49 -5.73
C ASP A 55 -8.18 -14.34 -5.22
N GLY A 56 -9.00 -13.77 -6.12
CA GLY A 56 -9.88 -12.64 -5.82
C GLY A 56 -9.33 -11.26 -6.14
N TYR A 57 -8.13 -11.19 -6.74
CA TYR A 57 -7.46 -9.95 -7.15
C TYR A 57 -7.29 -8.95 -6.00
N TYR A 58 -6.73 -9.41 -4.88
CA TYR A 58 -6.44 -8.55 -3.74
C TYR A 58 -5.08 -7.86 -3.91
N TRP A 59 -5.04 -6.58 -3.62
CA TRP A 59 -3.84 -5.75 -3.71
C TRP A 59 -3.62 -5.03 -2.39
N THR A 60 -2.39 -5.05 -1.90
CA THR A 60 -1.98 -4.29 -0.72
C THR A 60 -0.70 -3.53 -1.02
N GLN A 61 -0.64 -2.29 -0.55
CA GLN A 61 0.55 -1.46 -0.54
C GLN A 61 0.78 -0.94 0.88
N MET A 62 1.89 -1.34 1.47
CA MET A 62 2.25 -0.99 2.84
C MET A 62 3.42 -0.02 2.84
N PHE A 63 3.22 1.17 3.40
CA PHE A 63 4.25 2.18 3.55
C PHE A 63 4.72 2.25 5.00
N MET A 64 6.01 2.53 5.21
CA MET A 64 6.53 2.82 6.54
C MET A 64 7.70 3.81 6.52
N SER A 65 7.90 4.48 7.66
CA SER A 65 9.11 5.25 7.97
C SER A 65 9.87 4.58 9.13
N LYS A 66 11.21 4.58 9.07
CA LYS A 66 12.07 4.16 10.18
C LYS A 66 12.38 5.35 11.11
#